data_AF-A0A849ZJU6-F1
#
_entry.id   AF-A0A849ZJU6-F1
#
_cell.length_a   1.000
_cell.length_b   1.000
_cell.length_c   1.000
_cell.angle_alpha   90.00
_cell.angle_beta   90.00
_cell.angle_gamma   90.00
#
_symmetry.space_group_name_H-M   'P 1'
#
loop_
_entity.id
_entity.type
_entity.pdbx_description
1 polymer ?
#
loop_
_entity_poly.entity_id
_entity_poly.type
_entity_poly.pdbx_seq_one_letter_code
_entity_poly.pdbx_strand_id
1 'polypeptide(L)'
;MKRFGAGFFLFVLTACGPKPTPPPAHPPPPSDAELAAKVTATYRLWLASPLPKDCSVYFATCADAFSRQAGFDPQDLSAKNPRSFMTNPDPEWIPGWEHIPSEQGRRHVTFGALARAAAMKQFFTSCQKNFDAADLARAEETQRLTRELEAIDKLENPYARLGRLVTYRRELKQRFVDPVGPRYALELAVYERFSKAGRGFLYELQNQRSEDAAKLRPAFTTDEERDLFCISEGIPTWQDAGELAASFVLDPIAPERKKTLIEKAKGAQDLEAKLPAAERKLVELGSTMPEKGAQIFFDKEVAGIPLTVAEVKEGKDGVLVIDLTGRVEGFRVMGCKPTEKIEKIVDNKPVYEEECKPHTENRELIVRVRLPQRPDVVINKGDVVTVLGTVTKAELKTTKKGNLSQVVRKLDVDAVHIFEIWRDRLIVADYFVQ
;
A
#
# COMPACT_ATOMS: atom_id res chain seq x y z
N MET A 1 110.90 -51.55 56.01
CA MET A 1 110.77 -50.13 55.59
C MET A 1 110.63 -50.06 54.08
N LYS A 2 109.43 -49.75 53.57
CA LYS A 2 109.18 -48.97 52.35
C LYS A 2 107.68 -48.68 52.27
N ARG A 3 107.37 -47.45 51.89
CA ARG A 3 106.11 -46.72 52.04
C ARG A 3 105.19 -46.91 50.82
N PHE A 4 103.88 -46.80 51.09
CA PHE A 4 102.81 -46.13 50.35
C PHE A 4 102.58 -46.39 48.85
N GLY A 5 101.30 -46.54 48.51
CA GLY A 5 100.77 -46.25 47.17
C GLY A 5 99.37 -46.79 46.93
N ALA A 6 98.35 -46.23 47.58
CA ALA A 6 96.94 -46.48 47.25
C ALA A 6 96.60 -45.78 45.93
N GLY A 7 96.40 -46.57 44.87
CA GLY A 7 95.90 -46.11 43.57
C GLY A 7 94.37 -46.21 43.52
N PHE A 8 93.71 -45.06 43.57
CA PHE A 8 92.27 -44.90 43.38
C PHE A 8 91.99 -44.92 41.87
N PHE A 9 91.40 -46.01 41.34
CA PHE A 9 90.96 -46.07 39.95
C PHE A 9 89.54 -45.47 39.83
N LEU A 10 89.46 -44.26 39.26
CA LEU A 10 88.21 -43.67 38.78
C LEU A 10 87.79 -44.39 37.49
N PHE A 11 86.76 -45.23 37.55
CA PHE A 11 86.04 -45.69 36.36
C PHE A 11 85.17 -44.55 35.83
N VAL A 12 85.58 -43.93 34.72
CA VAL A 12 84.71 -43.04 33.94
C VAL A 12 83.78 -43.92 33.11
N LEU A 13 82.55 -44.11 33.60
CA LEU A 13 81.45 -44.64 32.80
C LEU A 13 81.03 -43.55 31.80
N THR A 14 81.46 -43.69 30.55
CA THR A 14 80.87 -42.97 29.41
C THR A 14 79.47 -43.52 29.17
N ALA A 15 78.49 -42.96 29.88
CA ALA A 15 77.08 -43.17 29.58
C ALA A 15 76.79 -42.59 28.18
N CYS A 16 76.52 -43.44 27.20
CA CYS A 16 75.77 -43.05 26.02
C CYS A 16 74.41 -42.54 26.49
N GLY A 17 74.22 -41.21 26.48
CA GLY A 17 72.91 -40.63 26.67
C GLY A 17 71.90 -41.22 25.68
N PRO A 18 70.62 -41.39 26.06
CA PRO A 18 69.61 -41.87 25.13
C PRO A 18 69.61 -40.97 23.89
N LYS A 19 69.68 -41.59 22.72
CA LYS A 19 69.53 -40.95 21.42
C LYS A 19 68.30 -40.04 21.49
N PRO A 20 68.37 -38.75 21.12
CA PRO A 20 67.22 -37.86 21.20
C PRO A 20 66.07 -38.48 20.41
N THR A 21 64.92 -38.63 21.08
CA THR A 21 63.69 -39.10 20.46
C THR A 21 63.45 -38.22 19.22
N PRO A 22 63.26 -38.80 18.01
CA PRO A 22 62.93 -37.99 16.86
C PRO A 22 61.69 -37.16 17.20
N PRO A 23 61.65 -35.87 16.83
CA PRO A 23 60.47 -35.05 17.05
C PRO A 23 59.24 -35.81 16.50
N PRO A 24 58.08 -35.77 17.21
CA PRO A 24 56.89 -36.45 16.74
C PRO A 24 56.67 -36.08 15.27
N ALA A 25 56.58 -37.11 14.42
CA ALA A 25 56.39 -36.91 12.99
C ALA A 25 55.21 -35.97 12.80
N HIS A 26 55.43 -34.88 12.06
CA HIS A 26 54.33 -34.00 11.69
C HIS A 26 53.22 -34.86 11.07
N PRO A 27 51.95 -34.64 11.46
CA PRO A 27 50.86 -35.39 10.86
C PRO A 27 50.95 -35.26 9.33
N PRO A 28 50.65 -36.34 8.58
CA PRO A 28 50.70 -36.28 7.14
C PRO A 28 49.80 -35.13 6.63
N PRO A 29 50.18 -34.46 5.54
CA PRO A 29 49.33 -33.43 4.96
C PRO A 29 47.96 -34.04 4.64
N PRO A 30 46.87 -33.27 4.83
CA PRO A 30 45.52 -33.78 4.58
C PRO A 30 45.36 -34.26 3.15
N SER A 31 44.66 -35.38 2.98
CA SER A 31 44.32 -35.95 1.68
C SER A 31 43.31 -35.08 0.93
N ASP A 32 43.24 -35.26 -0.38
CA ASP A 32 42.29 -34.54 -1.25
C ASP A 32 40.83 -34.80 -0.85
N ALA A 33 40.53 -36.01 -0.38
CA ALA A 33 39.21 -36.36 0.14
C ALA A 33 38.88 -35.60 1.44
N GLU A 34 39.84 -35.46 2.36
CA GLU A 34 39.65 -34.70 3.61
C GLU A 34 39.49 -33.20 3.34
N LEU A 35 40.25 -32.66 2.39
CA LEU A 35 40.11 -31.27 1.96
C LEU A 35 38.75 -31.03 1.30
N ALA A 36 38.32 -31.91 0.39
CA ALA A 36 37.01 -31.83 -0.26
C ALA A 36 35.87 -31.91 0.75
N ALA A 37 35.99 -32.80 1.74
CA ALA A 37 35.01 -32.92 2.83
C ALA A 37 34.90 -31.64 3.66
N LYS A 38 36.02 -30.99 4.00
CA LYS A 38 36.01 -29.70 4.72
C LYS A 38 35.31 -28.60 3.92
N VAL A 39 35.68 -28.43 2.65
CA VAL A 39 35.07 -27.41 1.77
C VAL A 39 33.57 -27.66 1.62
N THR A 40 33.16 -28.92 1.41
CA THR A 40 31.74 -29.30 1.29
C THR A 40 30.98 -29.08 2.60
N ALA A 41 31.59 -29.39 3.75
CA ALA A 41 30.99 -29.15 5.05
C ALA A 41 30.78 -27.66 5.32
N THR A 42 31.78 -26.82 5.00
CA THR A 42 31.66 -25.36 5.10
C THR A 42 30.57 -24.82 4.19
N TYR A 43 30.50 -25.30 2.94
CA TYR A 43 29.43 -24.93 2.00
C TYR A 43 28.04 -25.23 2.59
N ARG A 44 27.83 -26.45 3.10
CA ARG A 44 26.56 -26.84 3.74
C ARG A 44 26.25 -26.02 4.99
N LEU A 45 27.26 -25.69 5.79
CA LEU A 45 27.08 -24.86 6.98
C LEU A 45 26.62 -23.45 6.63
N TRP A 46 27.16 -22.88 5.56
CA TRP A 46 26.78 -21.56 5.05
C TRP A 46 25.38 -21.53 4.46
N LEU A 47 24.88 -22.64 3.90
CA LEU A 47 23.47 -22.76 3.50
C LEU A 47 22.51 -22.66 4.71
N ALA A 48 22.96 -23.06 5.90
CA ALA A 48 22.13 -23.19 7.10
C ALA A 48 22.30 -22.06 8.13
N SER A 49 23.38 -21.28 8.05
CA SER A 49 23.76 -20.31 9.09
C SER A 49 23.84 -18.89 8.54
N PRO A 50 23.52 -17.84 9.33
CA PRO A 50 23.66 -16.46 8.88
C PRO A 50 25.08 -16.18 8.40
N LEU A 51 25.20 -15.45 7.27
CA LEU A 51 26.49 -15.07 6.73
C LEU A 51 27.22 -14.10 7.67
N PRO A 52 28.57 -14.10 7.70
CA PRO A 52 29.34 -13.09 8.41
C PRO A 52 28.97 -11.67 7.95
N LYS A 53 28.89 -10.70 8.88
CA LYS A 53 28.48 -9.31 8.56
C LYS A 53 29.35 -8.68 7.47
N ASP A 54 30.65 -8.93 7.47
CA ASP A 54 31.56 -8.32 6.49
C ASP A 54 31.38 -8.89 5.07
N CYS A 55 30.77 -10.10 4.94
CA CYS A 55 30.35 -10.66 3.66
C CYS A 55 29.13 -9.91 3.08
N SER A 56 28.44 -9.04 3.81
CA SER A 56 27.29 -8.28 3.28
C SER A 56 27.67 -7.10 2.38
N VAL A 57 28.95 -6.71 2.33
CA VAL A 57 29.41 -5.52 1.60
C VAL A 57 30.41 -5.86 0.50
N TYR A 58 31.41 -6.70 0.78
CA TYR A 58 32.49 -7.07 -0.14
C TYR A 58 32.56 -8.58 -0.38
N PHE A 59 32.55 -8.97 -1.65
CA PHE A 59 32.66 -10.33 -2.13
C PHE A 59 34.01 -10.95 -1.79
N ALA A 60 35.11 -10.21 -1.97
CA ALA A 60 36.45 -10.69 -1.61
C ALA A 60 36.53 -11.06 -0.13
N THR A 61 35.90 -10.27 0.74
CA THR A 61 35.83 -10.56 2.18
C THR A 61 35.00 -11.81 2.46
N CYS A 62 33.97 -12.07 1.65
CA CYS A 62 33.16 -13.27 1.73
C CYS A 62 33.95 -14.54 1.32
N ALA A 63 34.75 -14.46 0.24
CA ALA A 63 35.63 -15.55 -0.20
C ALA A 63 36.72 -15.87 0.85
N ASP A 64 37.30 -14.84 1.46
CA ASP A 64 38.28 -14.97 2.55
C ASP A 64 37.66 -15.61 3.80
N ALA A 65 36.47 -15.17 4.21
CA ALA A 65 35.77 -15.76 5.34
C ALA A 65 35.44 -17.24 5.10
N PHE A 66 34.97 -17.57 3.89
CA PHE A 66 34.68 -18.94 3.50
C PHE A 66 35.94 -19.82 3.53
N SER A 67 37.04 -19.35 2.92
CA SER A 67 38.30 -20.10 2.87
C SER A 67 38.89 -20.34 4.26
N ARG A 68 38.90 -19.33 5.15
CA ARG A 68 39.32 -19.49 6.56
C ARG A 68 38.48 -20.54 7.27
N GLN A 69 37.16 -20.52 7.10
CA GLN A 69 36.27 -21.47 7.75
C GLN A 69 36.40 -22.89 7.18
N ALA A 70 36.76 -23.04 5.90
CA ALA A 70 37.14 -24.30 5.29
C ALA A 70 38.55 -24.80 5.72
N GLY A 71 39.28 -24.01 6.51
CA GLY A 71 40.60 -24.36 7.03
C GLY A 71 41.76 -24.01 6.10
N PHE A 72 41.57 -23.04 5.20
CA PHE A 72 42.59 -22.52 4.30
C PHE A 72 42.99 -21.11 4.73
N ASP A 73 44.29 -20.81 4.70
CA ASP A 73 44.76 -19.43 4.82
C ASP A 73 44.52 -18.71 3.47
N PRO A 74 43.74 -17.61 3.44
CA PRO A 74 43.56 -16.82 2.21
C PRO A 74 44.89 -16.36 1.59
N GLN A 75 45.93 -16.16 2.41
CA GLN A 75 47.23 -15.62 1.97
C GLN A 75 48.19 -16.70 1.43
N ASP A 76 47.98 -17.98 1.75
CA ASP A 76 48.92 -19.05 1.37
C ASP A 76 48.74 -19.48 -0.10
N LEU A 77 49.21 -18.73 -1.09
CA LEU A 77 48.98 -19.01 -2.53
C LEU A 77 49.43 -20.42 -3.02
N SER A 78 50.17 -21.17 -2.20
CA SER A 78 50.61 -22.54 -2.50
C SER A 78 49.55 -23.62 -2.19
N ALA A 79 48.55 -23.30 -1.37
CA ALA A 79 47.48 -24.25 -1.02
C ALA A 79 46.70 -24.71 -2.26
N LYS A 80 46.34 -26.01 -2.27
CA LYS A 80 45.58 -26.63 -3.37
C LYS A 80 44.27 -25.88 -3.64
N ASN A 81 43.94 -25.72 -4.92
CA ASN A 81 42.67 -25.14 -5.35
C ASN A 81 41.55 -26.19 -5.25
N PRO A 82 40.41 -25.91 -4.57
CA PRO A 82 39.29 -26.84 -4.48
C PRO A 82 38.88 -27.44 -5.82
N ARG A 83 38.86 -26.63 -6.88
CA ARG A 83 38.51 -27.06 -8.23
C ARG A 83 39.39 -28.21 -8.74
N SER A 84 40.64 -28.32 -8.30
CA SER A 84 41.57 -29.37 -8.74
C SER A 84 41.34 -30.73 -8.09
N PHE A 85 40.66 -30.79 -6.95
CA PHE A 85 40.54 -32.01 -6.13
C PHE A 85 39.10 -32.37 -5.72
N MET A 86 38.11 -31.51 -5.96
CA MET A 86 36.71 -31.81 -5.67
C MET A 86 35.80 -31.66 -6.90
N THR A 87 34.72 -32.43 -6.90
CA THR A 87 33.60 -32.26 -7.84
C THR A 87 32.69 -31.12 -7.42
N ASN A 88 31.87 -30.63 -8.35
CA ASN A 88 30.92 -29.56 -8.08
C ASN A 88 29.97 -29.92 -6.93
N PRO A 89 29.97 -29.17 -5.81
CA PRO A 89 29.08 -29.44 -4.69
C PRO A 89 27.64 -28.93 -4.93
N ASP A 90 27.43 -28.04 -5.90
CA ASP A 90 26.11 -27.49 -6.24
C ASP A 90 25.99 -27.16 -7.75
N PRO A 91 25.66 -28.15 -8.59
CA PRO A 91 25.49 -27.96 -10.03
C PRO A 91 24.34 -27.04 -10.44
N GLU A 92 23.34 -26.85 -9.58
CA GLU A 92 22.21 -25.97 -9.86
C GLU A 92 22.64 -24.50 -9.77
N TRP A 93 23.44 -24.16 -8.76
CA TRP A 93 23.88 -22.79 -8.49
C TRP A 93 25.22 -22.43 -9.11
N ILE A 94 26.04 -23.44 -9.44
CA ILE A 94 27.34 -23.28 -10.10
C ILE A 94 27.39 -24.18 -11.35
N PRO A 95 26.55 -23.94 -12.37
CA PRO A 95 26.42 -24.84 -13.52
C PRO A 95 27.70 -24.96 -14.36
N GLY A 96 28.59 -23.95 -14.32
CA GLY A 96 29.85 -23.91 -15.05
C GLY A 96 31.09 -24.26 -14.22
N TRP A 97 30.97 -25.16 -13.23
CA TRP A 97 32.08 -25.52 -12.33
C TRP A 97 33.36 -25.90 -13.06
N GLU A 98 33.23 -26.60 -14.18
CA GLU A 98 34.35 -27.02 -15.01
C GLU A 98 35.16 -25.84 -15.58
N HIS A 99 34.52 -24.69 -15.80
CA HIS A 99 35.11 -23.46 -16.32
C HIS A 99 35.81 -22.60 -15.26
N ILE A 100 35.63 -22.92 -13.97
CA ILE A 100 36.38 -22.26 -12.89
C ILE A 100 37.86 -22.64 -13.03
N PRO A 101 38.81 -21.67 -12.99
CA PRO A 101 40.22 -21.96 -13.12
C PRO A 101 40.72 -22.90 -12.01
N SER A 102 41.45 -23.96 -12.38
CA SER A 102 41.93 -24.99 -11.45
C SER A 102 43.34 -24.73 -10.91
N GLU A 103 44.02 -23.68 -11.35
CA GLU A 103 45.39 -23.37 -10.90
C GLU A 103 45.40 -22.94 -9.42
N GLN A 104 46.46 -23.29 -8.68
CA GLN A 104 46.57 -22.98 -7.24
C GLN A 104 46.43 -21.48 -6.94
N GLY A 105 47.08 -20.62 -7.74
CA GLY A 105 47.00 -19.16 -7.60
C GLY A 105 45.62 -18.55 -7.89
N ARG A 106 44.65 -19.34 -8.40
CA ARG A 106 43.29 -18.90 -8.72
C ARG A 106 42.23 -19.45 -7.76
N ARG A 107 42.61 -20.11 -6.66
CA ARG A 107 41.63 -20.72 -5.73
C ARG A 107 40.63 -19.74 -5.10
N HIS A 108 41.01 -18.46 -4.97
CA HIS A 108 40.12 -17.40 -4.50
C HIS A 108 38.86 -17.30 -5.36
N VAL A 109 38.98 -17.59 -6.66
CA VAL A 109 37.84 -17.63 -7.59
C VAL A 109 36.87 -18.76 -7.21
N THR A 110 37.40 -19.94 -6.88
CA THR A 110 36.58 -21.10 -6.48
C THR A 110 35.91 -20.88 -5.12
N PHE A 111 36.64 -20.34 -4.14
CA PHE A 111 36.05 -20.00 -2.84
C PHE A 111 35.01 -18.90 -2.95
N GLY A 112 35.25 -17.88 -3.78
CA GLY A 112 34.26 -16.84 -4.06
C GLY A 112 32.99 -17.39 -4.71
N ALA A 113 33.11 -18.27 -5.71
CA ALA A 113 31.96 -18.89 -6.35
C ALA A 113 31.13 -19.72 -5.34
N LEU A 114 31.79 -20.51 -4.49
CA LEU A 114 31.13 -21.28 -3.43
C LEU A 114 30.46 -20.38 -2.39
N ALA A 115 31.12 -19.31 -1.95
CA ALA A 115 30.59 -18.36 -0.98
C ALA A 115 29.35 -17.65 -1.52
N ARG A 116 29.40 -17.14 -2.75
CA ARG A 116 28.24 -16.48 -3.38
C ARG A 116 27.11 -17.44 -3.68
N ALA A 117 27.40 -18.65 -4.16
CA ALA A 117 26.37 -19.67 -4.38
C ALA A 117 25.64 -19.99 -3.06
N ALA A 118 26.38 -20.16 -1.96
CA ALA A 118 25.78 -20.39 -0.65
C ALA A 118 24.92 -19.21 -0.19
N ALA A 119 25.45 -17.98 -0.30
CA ALA A 119 24.75 -16.76 0.09
C ALA A 119 23.46 -16.54 -0.69
N MET A 120 23.51 -16.66 -2.02
CA MET A 120 22.35 -16.50 -2.89
C MET A 120 21.34 -17.61 -2.65
N LYS A 121 21.77 -18.87 -2.55
CA LYS A 121 20.88 -20.01 -2.28
C LYS A 121 20.16 -19.86 -0.94
N GLN A 122 20.88 -19.46 0.10
CA GLN A 122 20.30 -19.19 1.41
C GLN A 122 19.25 -18.08 1.34
N PHE A 123 19.59 -16.96 0.69
CA PHE A 123 18.66 -15.83 0.52
C PHE A 123 17.39 -16.25 -0.21
N PHE A 124 17.51 -16.87 -1.39
CA PHE A 124 16.34 -17.26 -2.20
C PHE A 124 15.51 -18.36 -1.53
N THR A 125 16.13 -19.26 -0.77
CA THR A 125 15.39 -20.26 0.03
C THR A 125 14.57 -19.58 1.13
N SER A 126 15.17 -18.63 1.85
CA SER A 126 14.45 -17.86 2.88
C SER A 126 13.36 -16.99 2.27
N CYS A 127 13.65 -16.34 1.14
CA CYS A 127 12.71 -15.52 0.42
C CYS A 127 11.49 -16.34 -0.06
N GLN A 128 11.72 -17.51 -0.68
CA GLN A 128 10.65 -18.41 -1.11
C GLN A 128 9.72 -18.76 0.05
N LYS A 129 10.29 -19.15 1.19
CA LYS A 129 9.49 -19.49 2.38
C LYS A 129 8.62 -18.33 2.87
N ASN A 130 9.18 -17.11 2.89
CA ASN A 130 8.43 -15.91 3.27
C ASN A 130 7.35 -15.56 2.23
N PHE A 131 7.68 -15.71 0.95
CA PHE A 131 6.74 -15.52 -0.16
C PHE A 131 5.59 -16.52 -0.08
N ASP A 132 5.84 -17.81 0.16
CA ASP A 132 4.78 -18.83 0.26
C ASP A 132 3.77 -18.51 1.36
N ALA A 133 4.25 -17.98 2.49
CA ALA A 133 3.38 -17.52 3.56
C ALA A 133 2.55 -16.29 3.15
N ALA A 134 3.15 -15.34 2.44
CA ALA A 134 2.46 -14.16 1.93
C ALA A 134 1.44 -14.52 0.85
N ASP A 135 1.77 -15.44 -0.06
CA ASP A 135 0.90 -15.90 -1.15
C ASP A 135 -0.30 -16.67 -0.60
N LEU A 136 -0.09 -17.52 0.41
CA LEU A 136 -1.18 -18.18 1.14
C LEU A 136 -2.12 -17.14 1.78
N ALA A 137 -1.57 -16.15 2.47
CA ALA A 137 -2.37 -15.08 3.09
C ALA A 137 -3.17 -14.27 2.04
N ARG A 138 -2.58 -13.99 0.86
CA ARG A 138 -3.28 -13.36 -0.28
C ARG A 138 -4.42 -14.24 -0.78
N ALA A 139 -4.20 -15.55 -0.94
CA ALA A 139 -5.21 -16.48 -1.44
C ALA A 139 -6.40 -16.58 -0.48
N GLU A 140 -6.13 -16.72 0.82
CA GLU A 140 -7.15 -16.74 1.87
C GLU A 140 -7.98 -15.44 1.89
N GLU A 141 -7.30 -14.29 1.78
CA GLU A 141 -7.96 -12.98 1.80
C GLU A 141 -8.75 -12.72 0.50
N THR A 142 -8.28 -13.19 -0.67
CA THR A 142 -9.06 -13.19 -1.92
C THR A 142 -10.35 -13.98 -1.75
N GLN A 143 -10.30 -15.20 -1.20
CA GLN A 143 -11.49 -16.01 -0.99
C GLN A 143 -12.46 -15.38 0.03
N ARG A 144 -11.93 -14.72 1.07
CA ARG A 144 -12.75 -13.98 2.03
C ARG A 144 -13.42 -12.78 1.38
N LEU A 145 -12.67 -11.99 0.60
CA LEU A 145 -13.20 -10.86 -0.17
C LEU A 145 -14.35 -11.31 -1.07
N THR A 146 -14.20 -12.40 -1.83
CA THR A 146 -15.28 -12.92 -2.69
C THR A 146 -16.55 -13.22 -1.89
N ARG A 147 -16.42 -13.97 -0.77
CA ARG A 147 -17.58 -14.32 0.08
C ARG A 147 -18.25 -13.10 0.70
N GLU A 148 -17.47 -12.13 1.15
CA GLU A 148 -17.97 -10.91 1.78
C GLU A 148 -18.69 -10.02 0.76
N LEU A 149 -18.13 -9.88 -0.44
CA LEU A 149 -18.79 -9.16 -1.53
C LEU A 149 -20.12 -9.82 -1.92
N GLU A 150 -20.18 -11.16 -2.00
CA GLU A 150 -21.43 -11.88 -2.24
C GLU A 150 -22.46 -11.71 -1.12
N ALA A 151 -22.00 -11.70 0.15
CA ALA A 151 -22.88 -11.47 1.29
C ALA A 151 -23.42 -10.03 1.30
N ILE A 152 -22.57 -9.05 0.98
CA ILE A 152 -22.97 -7.65 0.81
C ILE A 152 -24.02 -7.54 -0.28
N ASP A 153 -23.80 -8.15 -1.45
CA ASP A 153 -24.71 -8.01 -2.59
C ASP A 153 -26.12 -8.58 -2.33
N LYS A 154 -26.27 -9.48 -1.35
CA LYS A 154 -27.56 -10.02 -0.90
C LYS A 154 -28.37 -9.07 -0.01
N LEU A 155 -27.78 -8.00 0.52
CA LEU A 155 -28.50 -7.03 1.35
C LEU A 155 -29.48 -6.25 0.47
N GLU A 156 -30.77 -6.29 0.80
CA GLU A 156 -31.83 -5.65 0.00
C GLU A 156 -31.62 -4.13 -0.10
N ASN A 157 -31.38 -3.50 1.06
CA ASN A 157 -31.19 -2.06 1.18
C ASN A 157 -29.79 -1.65 0.66
N PRO A 158 -29.68 -0.77 -0.36
CA PRO A 158 -28.37 -0.32 -0.86
C PRO A 158 -27.58 0.54 0.12
N TYR A 159 -28.22 1.17 1.10
CA TYR A 159 -27.52 1.85 2.19
C TYR A 159 -26.75 0.85 3.05
N ALA A 160 -27.42 -0.24 3.44
CA ALA A 160 -26.77 -1.33 4.17
C ALA A 160 -25.64 -1.96 3.34
N ARG A 161 -25.83 -2.11 2.01
CA ARG A 161 -24.78 -2.60 1.10
C ARG A 161 -23.54 -1.73 1.10
N LEU A 162 -23.71 -0.45 0.77
CA LEU A 162 -22.60 0.49 0.67
C LEU A 162 -21.94 0.74 2.03
N GLY A 163 -22.73 0.82 3.11
CA GLY A 163 -22.22 0.96 4.48
C GLY A 163 -21.38 -0.25 4.91
N ARG A 164 -21.86 -1.47 4.66
CA ARG A 164 -21.09 -2.69 4.94
C ARG A 164 -19.82 -2.76 4.09
N LEU A 165 -19.89 -2.35 2.82
CA LEU A 165 -18.73 -2.35 1.92
C LEU A 165 -17.62 -1.39 2.39
N VAL A 166 -17.98 -0.17 2.79
CA VAL A 166 -17.02 0.81 3.35
C VAL A 166 -16.44 0.32 4.68
N THR A 167 -17.26 -0.29 5.52
CA THR A 167 -16.81 -0.91 6.78
C THR A 167 -15.81 -2.03 6.51
N TYR A 168 -16.16 -2.95 5.60
CA TYR A 168 -15.30 -4.07 5.22
C TYR A 168 -13.97 -3.61 4.64
N ARG A 169 -13.95 -2.51 3.88
CA ARG A 169 -12.71 -1.89 3.41
C ARG A 169 -11.75 -1.53 4.53
N ARG A 170 -12.26 -0.97 5.62
CA ARG A 170 -11.45 -0.60 6.80
C ARG A 170 -10.93 -1.84 7.52
N GLU A 171 -11.80 -2.82 7.74
CA GLU A 171 -11.43 -4.11 8.34
C GLU A 171 -10.29 -4.78 7.54
N LEU A 172 -10.41 -4.78 6.22
CA LEU A 172 -9.41 -5.38 5.34
C LEU A 172 -8.07 -4.61 5.41
N LYS A 173 -8.10 -3.27 5.35
CA LYS A 173 -6.88 -2.44 5.48
C LYS A 173 -6.17 -2.63 6.83
N GLN A 174 -6.91 -2.86 7.92
CA GLN A 174 -6.35 -3.09 9.24
C GLN A 174 -5.72 -4.47 9.38
N ARG A 175 -6.32 -5.51 8.79
CA ARG A 175 -5.85 -6.89 8.94
C ARG A 175 -4.86 -7.34 7.87
N PHE A 176 -4.88 -6.72 6.69
CA PHE A 176 -4.13 -7.15 5.52
C PHE A 176 -3.43 -5.94 4.89
N VAL A 177 -2.13 -5.81 5.15
CA VAL A 177 -1.33 -4.63 4.77
C VAL A 177 -0.79 -4.69 3.35
N ASP A 178 -0.69 -5.89 2.76
CA ASP A 178 -0.12 -6.08 1.43
C ASP A 178 -0.94 -5.34 0.36
N PRO A 179 -0.35 -4.40 -0.40
CA PRO A 179 -1.05 -3.60 -1.40
C PRO A 179 -1.42 -4.37 -2.68
N VAL A 180 -1.06 -5.66 -2.78
CA VAL A 180 -1.26 -6.48 -3.98
C VAL A 180 -2.55 -7.30 -3.88
N GLY A 181 -3.33 -7.37 -4.97
CA GLY A 181 -4.45 -8.32 -5.09
C GLY A 181 -5.72 -7.89 -4.33
N PRO A 182 -6.07 -8.49 -3.18
CA PRO A 182 -7.35 -8.22 -2.49
C PRO A 182 -7.64 -6.73 -2.22
N ARG A 183 -6.63 -5.95 -1.80
CA ARG A 183 -6.80 -4.51 -1.54
C ARG A 183 -7.19 -3.75 -2.80
N TYR A 184 -6.50 -4.02 -3.90
CA TYR A 184 -6.78 -3.43 -5.20
C TYR A 184 -8.19 -3.81 -5.70
N ALA A 185 -8.55 -5.10 -5.61
CA ALA A 185 -9.86 -5.59 -6.02
C ALA A 185 -11.00 -4.98 -5.20
N LEU A 186 -10.78 -4.76 -3.91
CA LEU A 186 -11.76 -4.12 -3.03
C LEU A 186 -11.99 -2.65 -3.40
N GLU A 187 -10.95 -1.86 -3.70
CA GLU A 187 -11.15 -0.45 -4.10
C GLU A 187 -11.93 -0.35 -5.42
N LEU A 188 -11.66 -1.24 -6.39
CA LEU A 188 -12.47 -1.33 -7.60
C LEU A 188 -13.93 -1.71 -7.27
N ALA A 189 -14.12 -2.70 -6.39
CA ALA A 189 -15.44 -3.13 -5.95
C ALA A 189 -16.24 -2.02 -5.24
N VAL A 190 -15.58 -1.17 -4.46
CA VAL A 190 -16.17 0.03 -3.84
C VAL A 190 -16.64 0.96 -4.93
N TYR A 191 -15.74 1.41 -5.80
CA TYR A 191 -16.08 2.35 -6.86
C TYR A 191 -17.21 1.84 -7.76
N GLU A 192 -17.12 0.59 -8.22
CA GLU A 192 -18.15 0.00 -9.08
C GLU A 192 -19.52 -0.06 -8.41
N ARG A 193 -19.60 -0.40 -7.12
CA ARG A 193 -20.88 -0.49 -6.40
C ARG A 193 -21.49 0.88 -6.17
N PHE A 194 -20.69 1.89 -5.87
CA PHE A 194 -21.15 3.28 -5.86
C PHE A 194 -21.66 3.69 -7.25
N SER A 195 -20.89 3.42 -8.31
CA SER A 195 -21.27 3.78 -9.69
C SER A 195 -22.55 3.07 -10.16
N LYS A 196 -22.63 1.73 -10.03
CA LYS A 196 -23.79 0.91 -10.42
C LYS A 196 -25.06 1.27 -9.66
N ALA A 197 -24.94 1.76 -8.42
CA ALA A 197 -26.07 2.25 -7.65
C ALA A 197 -26.55 3.66 -8.06
N GLY A 198 -25.97 4.27 -9.11
CA GLY A 198 -26.23 5.64 -9.51
C GLY A 198 -25.61 6.68 -8.56
N ARG A 199 -24.69 6.25 -7.70
CA ARG A 199 -24.14 6.98 -6.54
C ARG A 199 -22.66 7.34 -6.70
N GLY A 200 -22.12 7.33 -7.91
CA GLY A 200 -20.71 7.61 -8.17
C GLY A 200 -20.23 8.97 -7.65
N PHE A 201 -21.10 9.98 -7.60
CA PHE A 201 -20.77 11.29 -7.02
C PHE A 201 -20.62 11.25 -5.47
N LEU A 202 -21.27 10.31 -4.75
CA LEU A 202 -21.08 10.15 -3.29
C LEU A 202 -19.65 9.72 -2.97
N TYR A 203 -19.10 8.84 -3.81
CA TYR A 203 -17.73 8.38 -3.70
C TYR A 203 -16.75 9.57 -3.70
N GLU A 204 -17.00 10.57 -4.54
CA GLU A 204 -16.19 11.81 -4.59
C GLU A 204 -16.49 12.77 -3.44
N LEU A 205 -17.77 13.05 -3.15
CA LEU A 205 -18.18 14.02 -2.12
C LEU A 205 -17.64 13.63 -0.73
N GLN A 206 -17.54 12.33 -0.46
CA GLN A 206 -17.14 11.80 0.82
C GLN A 206 -15.67 11.37 0.86
N ASN A 207 -14.87 11.79 -0.12
CA ASN A 207 -13.46 11.43 -0.23
C ASN A 207 -13.22 9.92 -0.07
N GLN A 208 -14.09 9.09 -0.68
CA GLN A 208 -13.98 7.63 -0.59
C GLN A 208 -12.81 7.07 -1.40
N ARG A 209 -12.06 7.91 -2.10
CA ARG A 209 -10.84 7.51 -2.81
C ARG A 209 -9.76 7.10 -1.81
N SER A 210 -9.18 5.90 -1.98
CA SER A 210 -8.13 5.45 -1.07
C SER A 210 -6.89 6.34 -1.15
N GLU A 211 -6.36 6.72 0.01
CA GLU A 211 -5.14 7.51 0.17
C GLU A 211 -3.89 6.80 -0.37
N ASP A 212 -3.90 5.47 -0.41
CA ASP A 212 -2.79 4.65 -0.91
C ASP A 212 -3.06 4.04 -2.29
N ALA A 213 -4.05 4.57 -3.02
CA ALA A 213 -4.42 4.07 -4.35
C ALA A 213 -3.23 3.96 -5.32
N ALA A 214 -2.29 4.91 -5.27
CA ALA A 214 -1.07 4.91 -6.07
C ALA A 214 -0.11 3.73 -5.79
N LYS A 215 -0.28 3.00 -4.69
CA LYS A 215 0.54 1.83 -4.33
C LYS A 215 -0.13 0.51 -4.65
N LEU A 216 -1.46 0.51 -4.81
CA LEU A 216 -2.26 -0.68 -5.02
C LEU A 216 -2.11 -1.19 -6.46
N ARG A 217 -2.01 -2.51 -6.62
CA ARG A 217 -1.92 -3.15 -7.94
C ARG A 217 -2.57 -4.54 -7.93
N PRO A 218 -3.01 -5.06 -9.09
CA PRO A 218 -3.38 -6.47 -9.19
C PRO A 218 -2.17 -7.37 -8.94
N ALA A 219 -2.44 -8.61 -8.51
CA ALA A 219 -1.44 -9.67 -8.46
C ALA A 219 -1.09 -10.16 -9.87
N PHE A 220 0.18 -10.44 -10.12
CA PHE A 220 0.67 -11.13 -11.30
C PHE A 220 0.68 -12.64 -11.09
N THR A 221 1.37 -13.37 -11.97
CA THR A 221 1.59 -14.81 -11.79
C THR A 221 2.44 -15.07 -10.54
N THR A 222 2.29 -16.25 -9.91
CA THR A 222 3.01 -16.63 -8.69
C THR A 222 4.54 -16.47 -8.84
N ASP A 223 5.10 -16.86 -9.99
CA ASP A 223 6.53 -16.69 -10.25
C ASP A 223 6.96 -15.22 -10.32
N GLU A 224 6.17 -14.36 -10.96
CA GLU A 224 6.46 -12.92 -11.05
C GLU A 224 6.33 -12.23 -9.68
N GLU A 225 5.33 -12.62 -8.89
CA GLU A 225 5.15 -12.12 -7.52
C GLU A 225 6.26 -12.56 -6.59
N ARG A 226 6.72 -13.81 -6.69
CA ARG A 226 7.88 -14.31 -5.94
C ARG A 226 9.10 -13.47 -6.27
N ASP A 227 9.39 -13.29 -7.55
CA ASP A 227 10.58 -12.57 -7.97
C ASP A 227 10.53 -11.10 -7.51
N LEU A 228 9.38 -10.44 -7.62
CA LEU A 228 9.16 -9.09 -7.09
C LEU A 228 9.32 -9.03 -5.56
N PHE A 229 8.80 -10.03 -4.84
CA PHE A 229 8.94 -10.15 -3.39
C PHE A 229 10.44 -10.26 -3.02
N CYS A 230 11.19 -11.15 -3.65
CA CYS A 230 12.63 -11.29 -3.41
C CYS A 230 13.43 -10.06 -3.81
N ILE A 231 13.04 -9.36 -4.89
CA ILE A 231 13.63 -8.06 -5.25
C ILE A 231 13.42 -7.05 -4.13
N SER A 232 12.22 -6.99 -3.53
CA SER A 232 11.88 -6.03 -2.48
C SER A 232 12.56 -6.31 -1.13
N GLU A 233 12.81 -7.59 -0.81
CA GLU A 233 13.60 -8.01 0.36
C GLU A 233 15.08 -7.64 0.24
N GLY A 234 15.54 -7.28 -0.96
CA GLY A 234 16.91 -6.83 -1.22
C GLY A 234 17.85 -7.99 -1.49
N ILE A 235 17.82 -8.51 -2.73
CA ILE A 235 18.79 -9.51 -3.21
C ILE A 235 20.21 -9.03 -2.87
N PRO A 236 21.05 -9.88 -2.24
CA PRO A 236 22.41 -9.52 -1.89
C PRO A 236 23.19 -8.97 -3.09
N THR A 237 23.80 -7.80 -2.90
CA THR A 237 24.68 -7.16 -3.89
C THR A 237 26.00 -6.82 -3.24
N TRP A 238 27.11 -7.16 -3.90
CA TRP A 238 28.46 -6.84 -3.46
C TRP A 238 29.04 -5.69 -4.29
N GLN A 239 29.81 -4.80 -3.67
CA GLN A 239 30.37 -3.63 -4.36
C GLN A 239 31.41 -4.01 -5.44
N ASP A 240 32.10 -5.11 -5.21
CA ASP A 240 33.10 -5.78 -6.05
C ASP A 240 32.49 -6.95 -6.85
N ALA A 241 31.16 -6.97 -7.06
CA ALA A 241 30.46 -8.04 -7.79
C ALA A 241 30.90 -8.22 -9.26
N GLY A 242 31.74 -7.34 -9.81
CA GLY A 242 32.38 -7.50 -11.12
C GLY A 242 33.56 -8.50 -11.14
N GLU A 243 33.90 -9.11 -10.00
CA GLU A 243 34.94 -10.13 -9.93
C GLU A 243 34.62 -11.40 -10.76
N LEU A 244 35.64 -12.02 -11.34
CA LEU A 244 35.53 -13.24 -12.15
C LEU A 244 34.76 -14.39 -11.44
N ALA A 245 34.84 -14.46 -10.12
CA ALA A 245 34.17 -15.50 -9.34
C ALA A 245 32.63 -15.37 -9.36
N ALA A 246 32.11 -14.15 -9.49
CA ALA A 246 30.69 -13.86 -9.60
C ALA A 246 30.05 -14.47 -10.86
N SER A 247 30.77 -14.48 -11.98
CA SER A 247 30.22 -14.90 -13.27
C SER A 247 30.00 -16.41 -13.39
N PHE A 248 30.47 -17.21 -12.42
CA PHE A 248 30.25 -18.66 -12.38
C PHE A 248 29.01 -19.06 -11.56
N VAL A 249 28.40 -18.13 -10.85
CA VAL A 249 27.23 -18.39 -10.00
C VAL A 249 25.97 -17.93 -10.72
N LEU A 250 24.94 -18.76 -10.70
CA LEU A 250 23.63 -18.42 -11.25
C LEU A 250 23.01 -17.24 -10.48
N ASP A 251 22.56 -16.23 -11.21
CA ASP A 251 21.64 -15.22 -10.69
C ASP A 251 20.19 -15.70 -10.97
N PRO A 252 19.40 -16.09 -9.95
CA PRO A 252 18.08 -16.67 -10.16
C PRO A 252 17.10 -15.73 -10.85
N ILE A 253 17.32 -14.43 -10.72
CA ILE A 253 16.56 -13.38 -11.40
C ILE A 253 17.55 -12.60 -12.26
N ALA A 254 17.50 -12.82 -13.58
CA ALA A 254 18.32 -12.08 -14.54
C ALA A 254 18.09 -10.56 -14.41
N PRO A 255 19.13 -9.71 -14.59
CA PRO A 255 19.02 -8.25 -14.48
C PRO A 255 17.90 -7.64 -15.34
N GLU A 256 17.73 -8.16 -16.56
CA GLU A 256 16.73 -7.75 -17.54
C GLU A 256 15.33 -8.08 -17.03
N ARG A 257 15.16 -9.30 -16.48
CA ARG A 257 13.90 -9.72 -15.86
C ARG A 257 13.56 -8.84 -14.65
N LYS A 258 14.54 -8.54 -13.79
CA LYS A 258 14.38 -7.62 -12.65
C LYS A 258 13.87 -6.25 -13.12
N LYS A 259 14.49 -5.67 -14.15
CA LYS A 259 14.07 -4.38 -14.72
C LYS A 259 12.65 -4.45 -15.27
N THR A 260 12.35 -5.45 -16.09
CA THR A 260 11.02 -5.64 -16.68
C THR A 260 9.94 -5.80 -15.62
N LEU A 261 10.19 -6.59 -14.57
CA LEU A 261 9.22 -6.81 -13.50
C LEU A 261 8.94 -5.54 -12.69
N ILE A 262 9.97 -4.75 -12.36
CA ILE A 262 9.81 -3.49 -11.64
C ILE A 262 8.99 -2.49 -12.48
N GLU A 263 9.31 -2.36 -13.77
CA GLU A 263 8.57 -1.48 -14.70
C GLU A 263 7.12 -1.94 -14.85
N LYS A 264 6.89 -3.25 -15.02
CA LYS A 264 5.56 -3.85 -15.08
C LYS A 264 4.75 -3.61 -13.81
N ALA A 265 5.35 -3.80 -12.63
CA ALA A 265 4.71 -3.57 -11.33
C ALA A 265 4.32 -2.10 -11.15
N LYS A 266 5.19 -1.16 -11.55
CA LYS A 266 4.90 0.28 -11.54
C LYS A 266 3.79 0.65 -12.52
N GLY A 267 3.79 0.06 -13.72
CA GLY A 267 2.72 0.27 -14.71
C GLY A 267 1.37 -0.29 -14.27
N ALA A 268 1.34 -1.31 -13.43
CA ALA A 268 0.12 -1.89 -12.88
C ALA A 268 -0.45 -1.14 -11.66
N GLN A 269 0.23 -0.10 -11.17
CA GLN A 269 -0.31 0.84 -10.18
C GLN A 269 -1.30 1.83 -10.83
N ASP A 270 -2.26 1.28 -11.55
CA ASP A 270 -3.17 2.00 -12.45
C ASP A 270 -4.53 2.29 -11.81
N LEU A 271 -4.68 2.00 -10.51
CA LEU A 271 -5.97 2.12 -9.81
C LEU A 271 -6.55 3.53 -9.97
N GLU A 272 -5.71 4.56 -9.84
CA GLU A 272 -6.15 5.95 -10.01
C GLU A 272 -6.72 6.26 -11.40
N ALA A 273 -6.16 5.65 -12.45
CA ALA A 273 -6.66 5.80 -13.82
C ALA A 273 -7.97 5.03 -14.04
N LYS A 274 -8.19 3.95 -13.29
CA LYS A 274 -9.40 3.12 -13.31
C LYS A 274 -10.54 3.66 -12.45
N LEU A 275 -10.29 4.71 -11.66
CA LEU A 275 -11.27 5.41 -10.85
C LEU A 275 -11.59 6.77 -11.48
N PRO A 276 -12.42 6.84 -12.55
CA PRO A 276 -12.74 8.11 -13.17
C PRO A 276 -13.43 9.02 -12.16
N ALA A 277 -13.03 10.29 -12.16
CA ALA A 277 -13.70 11.32 -11.39
C ALA A 277 -15.18 11.32 -11.76
N ALA A 278 -16.06 11.21 -10.77
CA ALA A 278 -17.48 11.40 -11.04
C ALA A 278 -17.69 12.80 -11.61
N GLU A 279 -18.42 12.93 -12.73
CA GLU A 279 -18.76 14.24 -13.27
C GLU A 279 -19.50 15.05 -12.20
N ARG A 280 -18.82 16.05 -11.63
CA ARG A 280 -19.43 16.99 -10.69
C ARG A 280 -20.35 17.91 -11.48
N LYS A 281 -21.65 17.65 -11.40
CA LYS A 281 -22.69 18.64 -11.70
C LYS A 281 -23.57 18.84 -10.48
N LEU A 282 -22.97 19.17 -9.34
CA LEU A 282 -23.73 19.72 -8.22
C LEU A 282 -24.11 21.15 -8.59
N VAL A 283 -25.40 21.37 -8.85
CA VAL A 283 -25.91 22.71 -9.16
C VAL A 283 -26.17 23.44 -7.84
N GLU A 284 -25.41 24.49 -7.56
CA GLU A 284 -25.77 25.44 -6.50
C GLU A 284 -27.11 26.10 -6.83
N LEU A 285 -27.99 26.21 -5.84
CA LEU A 285 -29.30 26.84 -6.00
C LEU A 285 -29.15 28.37 -6.08
N GLY A 286 -28.61 28.87 -7.19
CA GLY A 286 -28.44 30.29 -7.52
C GLY A 286 -29.74 30.98 -7.96
N SER A 287 -29.69 32.08 -8.71
CA SER A 287 -30.88 32.78 -9.21
C SER A 287 -31.63 32.04 -10.33
N THR A 288 -30.99 31.07 -10.96
CA THR A 288 -31.54 30.23 -12.03
C THR A 288 -32.03 28.88 -11.49
N MET A 289 -33.09 28.34 -12.10
CA MET A 289 -33.57 27.01 -11.72
C MET A 289 -32.69 25.93 -12.36
N PRO A 290 -32.45 24.82 -11.63
CA PRO A 290 -31.75 23.67 -12.19
C PRO A 290 -32.56 23.04 -13.34
N GLU A 291 -31.85 22.55 -14.35
CA GLU A 291 -32.46 21.81 -15.46
C GLU A 291 -32.94 20.43 -15.01
N LYS A 292 -33.92 19.87 -15.75
CA LYS A 292 -34.33 18.48 -15.57
C LYS A 292 -33.15 17.55 -15.82
N GLY A 293 -32.91 16.61 -14.90
CA GLY A 293 -31.75 15.72 -14.94
C GLY A 293 -30.54 16.23 -14.16
N ALA A 294 -30.56 17.46 -13.64
CA ALA A 294 -29.51 17.95 -12.77
C ALA A 294 -29.49 17.19 -11.43
N GLN A 295 -28.30 16.89 -10.92
CA GLN A 295 -28.11 16.35 -9.58
C GLN A 295 -27.90 17.49 -8.59
N ILE A 296 -28.62 17.47 -7.46
CA ILE A 296 -28.55 18.54 -6.47
C ILE A 296 -28.38 17.95 -5.09
N PHE A 297 -27.38 18.46 -4.37
CA PHE A 297 -27.19 18.22 -2.95
C PHE A 297 -27.91 19.30 -2.16
N PHE A 298 -28.89 18.89 -1.35
CA PHE A 298 -29.65 19.75 -0.47
C PHE A 298 -29.12 19.60 0.95
N ASP A 299 -28.11 20.40 1.24
CA ASP A 299 -27.58 20.64 2.58
C ASP A 299 -27.79 22.12 2.94
N LYS A 300 -27.87 22.43 4.23
CA LYS A 300 -27.97 23.81 4.74
C LYS A 300 -26.85 24.69 4.18
N GLU A 301 -25.62 24.18 4.08
CA GLU A 301 -24.48 24.96 3.59
C GLU A 301 -24.58 25.24 2.08
N VAL A 302 -25.10 24.29 1.30
CA VAL A 302 -25.19 24.39 -0.17
C VAL A 302 -26.48 25.08 -0.64
N ALA A 303 -27.61 24.81 0.01
CA ALA A 303 -28.90 25.42 -0.30
C ALA A 303 -29.13 26.75 0.45
N GLY A 304 -28.31 27.06 1.46
CA GLY A 304 -28.46 28.23 2.35
C GLY A 304 -29.68 28.18 3.27
N ILE A 305 -30.45 27.08 3.24
CA ILE A 305 -31.73 26.91 3.92
C ILE A 305 -31.83 25.46 4.44
N PRO A 306 -32.00 25.22 5.75
CA PRO A 306 -32.23 23.87 6.26
C PRO A 306 -33.60 23.37 5.78
N LEU A 307 -33.64 22.14 5.25
CA LEU A 307 -34.88 21.50 4.80
C LEU A 307 -35.48 20.66 5.91
N THR A 308 -36.71 20.99 6.29
CA THR A 308 -37.46 20.29 7.33
C THR A 308 -38.59 19.48 6.70
N VAL A 309 -38.85 18.29 7.21
CA VAL A 309 -39.95 17.43 6.77
C VAL A 309 -41.29 18.08 7.14
N ALA A 310 -42.03 18.52 6.13
CA ALA A 310 -43.38 19.02 6.30
C ALA A 310 -44.39 17.88 6.39
N GLU A 311 -44.22 16.87 5.54
CA GLU A 311 -45.14 15.74 5.43
C GLU A 311 -44.44 14.50 4.83
N VAL A 312 -44.87 13.33 5.26
CA VAL A 312 -44.45 12.04 4.72
C VAL A 312 -45.72 11.31 4.25
N LYS A 313 -45.73 10.88 2.99
CA LYS A 313 -46.85 10.19 2.35
C LYS A 313 -46.38 8.93 1.67
N GLU A 314 -47.29 7.98 1.52
CA GLU A 314 -47.10 6.84 0.63
C GLU A 314 -47.78 7.14 -0.71
N GLY A 315 -47.01 7.07 -1.79
CA GLY A 315 -47.51 7.19 -3.16
C GLY A 315 -48.41 6.00 -3.52
N LYS A 316 -49.23 6.17 -4.57
CA LYS A 316 -50.11 5.09 -5.07
C LYS A 316 -49.36 3.85 -5.57
N ASP A 317 -48.09 4.02 -5.86
CA ASP A 317 -47.10 3.03 -6.29
C ASP A 317 -46.30 2.41 -5.12
N GLY A 318 -46.66 2.72 -3.86
CA GLY A 318 -45.94 2.25 -2.66
C GLY A 318 -44.63 3.00 -2.38
N VAL A 319 -44.27 3.96 -3.23
CA VAL A 319 -43.07 4.80 -3.12
C VAL A 319 -43.26 5.83 -2.02
N LEU A 320 -42.27 5.99 -1.14
CA LEU A 320 -42.33 6.99 -0.08
C LEU A 320 -42.11 8.38 -0.69
N VAL A 321 -42.98 9.33 -0.37
CA VAL A 321 -42.89 10.72 -0.80
C VAL A 321 -42.74 11.61 0.41
N ILE A 322 -41.68 12.41 0.43
CA ILE A 322 -41.41 13.38 1.50
C ILE A 322 -41.54 14.78 0.92
N ASP A 323 -42.41 15.58 1.51
CA ASP A 323 -42.47 17.02 1.22
C ASP A 323 -41.55 17.72 2.23
N LEU A 324 -40.44 18.28 1.75
CA LEU A 324 -39.49 19.08 2.51
C LEU A 324 -39.77 20.57 2.30
N THR A 325 -39.62 21.37 3.36
CA THR A 325 -39.77 22.82 3.31
C THR A 325 -38.63 23.52 4.04
N GLY A 326 -38.17 24.62 3.48
CA GLY A 326 -37.20 25.51 4.11
C GLY A 326 -37.58 26.96 3.84
N ARG A 327 -37.40 27.83 4.84
CA ARG A 327 -37.68 29.27 4.72
C ARG A 327 -36.56 30.08 5.34
N VAL A 328 -36.12 31.11 4.63
CA VAL A 328 -35.17 32.11 5.13
C VAL A 328 -35.65 33.50 4.73
N GLU A 329 -35.60 34.42 5.68
CA GLU A 329 -35.78 35.85 5.45
C GLU A 329 -34.39 36.48 5.26
N GLY A 330 -34.19 37.11 4.10
CA GLY A 330 -32.95 37.81 3.77
C GLY A 330 -33.19 39.31 3.61
N PHE A 331 -32.27 40.12 4.09
CA PHE A 331 -32.27 41.56 3.82
C PHE A 331 -31.33 41.85 2.67
N ARG A 332 -31.85 42.48 1.62
CA ARG A 332 -31.05 43.05 0.54
C ARG A 332 -31.19 44.55 0.56
N VAL A 333 -30.10 45.23 0.29
CA VAL A 333 -30.10 46.67 0.10
C VAL A 333 -30.37 46.96 -1.37
N MET A 334 -31.41 47.73 -1.68
CA MET A 334 -31.80 48.06 -3.05
C MET A 334 -32.00 49.58 -3.19
N GLY A 335 -31.49 50.14 -4.29
CA GLY A 335 -31.76 51.54 -4.66
C GLY A 335 -31.19 52.55 -3.67
N CYS A 336 -29.88 52.49 -3.44
CA CYS A 336 -29.15 53.49 -2.67
C CYS A 336 -29.14 54.83 -3.41
N LYS A 337 -29.41 55.91 -2.68
CA LYS A 337 -29.30 57.27 -3.19
C LYS A 337 -28.21 58.01 -2.42
N PRO A 338 -27.27 58.67 -3.10
CA PRO A 338 -26.33 59.54 -2.42
C PRO A 338 -27.11 60.65 -1.72
N THR A 339 -26.80 60.87 -0.45
CA THR A 339 -27.29 61.98 0.36
C THR A 339 -26.47 63.25 0.05
N GLU A 340 -26.80 64.37 0.68
CA GLU A 340 -25.99 65.59 0.59
C GLU A 340 -24.78 65.60 1.53
N LYS A 341 -24.61 64.56 2.35
CA LYS A 341 -23.49 64.43 3.30
C LYS A 341 -22.31 63.73 2.65
N ILE A 342 -21.12 64.30 2.79
CA ILE A 342 -19.88 63.70 2.29
C ILE A 342 -19.42 62.66 3.30
N GLU A 343 -19.36 61.39 2.89
CA GLU A 343 -18.83 60.30 3.71
C GLU A 343 -17.29 60.33 3.72
N LYS A 344 -16.68 60.51 2.55
CA LYS A 344 -15.23 60.59 2.38
C LYS A 344 -14.85 61.30 1.10
N ILE A 345 -13.60 61.76 1.01
CA ILE A 345 -13.03 62.33 -0.22
C ILE A 345 -12.05 61.31 -0.80
N VAL A 346 -12.25 60.92 -2.06
CA VAL A 346 -11.35 60.03 -2.82
C VAL A 346 -10.94 60.78 -4.09
N ASP A 347 -9.64 60.91 -4.34
CA ASP A 347 -9.07 61.63 -5.51
C ASP A 347 -9.62 63.05 -5.70
N ASN A 348 -9.66 63.85 -4.62
CA ASN A 348 -10.22 65.21 -4.60
C ASN A 348 -11.70 65.31 -5.03
N LYS A 349 -12.44 64.20 -5.02
CA LYS A 349 -13.88 64.18 -5.27
C LYS A 349 -14.64 63.73 -4.02
N PRO A 350 -15.71 64.45 -3.64
CA PRO A 350 -16.56 64.03 -2.53
C PRO A 350 -17.35 62.78 -2.91
N VAL A 351 -17.25 61.73 -2.10
CA VAL A 351 -18.12 60.55 -2.12
C VAL A 351 -19.18 60.77 -1.04
N TYR A 352 -20.43 60.81 -1.46
CA TYR A 352 -21.56 61.11 -0.58
C TYR A 352 -22.06 59.84 0.12
N GLU A 353 -22.45 59.97 1.39
CA GLU A 353 -23.07 58.92 2.20
C GLU A 353 -24.34 58.45 1.49
N GLU A 354 -24.56 57.14 1.36
CA GLU A 354 -25.71 56.60 0.65
C GLU A 354 -26.86 56.24 1.60
N GLU A 355 -28.05 56.78 1.35
CA GLU A 355 -29.27 56.32 2.00
C GLU A 355 -29.86 55.16 1.20
N CYS A 356 -29.78 53.99 1.80
CA CYS A 356 -30.10 52.72 1.19
C CYS A 356 -31.43 52.18 1.75
N LYS A 357 -32.41 51.89 0.89
CA LYS A 357 -33.69 51.33 1.34
C LYS A 357 -33.54 49.83 1.61
N PRO A 358 -33.87 49.34 2.81
CA PRO A 358 -33.90 47.92 3.09
C PRO A 358 -35.03 47.28 2.30
N HIS A 359 -34.70 46.24 1.54
CA HIS A 359 -35.63 45.39 0.81
C HIS A 359 -35.62 44.00 1.44
N THR A 360 -36.78 43.53 1.86
CA THR A 360 -36.93 42.22 2.50
C THR A 360 -37.23 41.17 1.43
N GLU A 361 -36.43 40.12 1.38
CA GLU A 361 -36.59 39.00 0.46
C GLU A 361 -36.86 37.72 1.24
N ASN A 362 -38.11 37.25 1.19
CA ASN A 362 -38.51 35.98 1.76
C ASN A 362 -38.28 34.87 0.74
N ARG A 363 -37.39 33.93 1.07
CA ARG A 363 -37.09 32.76 0.25
C ARG A 363 -37.73 31.54 0.86
N GLU A 364 -38.49 30.83 0.04
CA GLU A 364 -39.10 29.55 0.39
C GLU A 364 -38.64 28.49 -0.61
N LEU A 365 -38.17 27.37 -0.10
CA LEU A 365 -37.77 26.20 -0.88
C LEU A 365 -38.66 25.03 -0.47
N ILE A 366 -39.38 24.48 -1.43
CA ILE A 366 -40.23 23.30 -1.26
C ILE A 366 -39.65 22.20 -2.15
N VAL A 367 -39.29 21.07 -1.55
CA VAL A 367 -38.69 19.95 -2.29
C VAL A 367 -39.55 18.73 -2.04
N ARG A 368 -40.14 18.18 -3.11
CA ARG A 368 -40.83 16.90 -3.07
C ARG A 368 -39.87 15.80 -3.47
N VAL A 369 -39.61 14.92 -2.52
CA VAL A 369 -38.64 13.85 -2.62
C VAL A 369 -39.36 12.53 -2.79
N ARG A 370 -39.14 11.85 -3.91
CA ARG A 370 -39.63 10.49 -4.15
C ARG A 370 -38.51 9.49 -3.85
N LEU A 371 -38.77 8.58 -2.93
CA LEU A 371 -37.82 7.57 -2.44
C LEU A 371 -38.31 6.18 -2.84
N PRO A 372 -37.75 5.61 -3.92
CA PRO A 372 -38.09 4.25 -4.36
C PRO A 372 -37.74 3.20 -3.30
N GLN A 373 -36.78 3.50 -2.43
CA GLN A 373 -36.31 2.64 -1.35
C GLN A 373 -36.50 3.37 -0.04
N ARG A 374 -37.11 2.69 0.93
CA ARG A 374 -37.33 3.24 2.26
C ARG A 374 -36.02 3.23 3.06
N PRO A 375 -35.68 4.32 3.76
CA PRO A 375 -34.64 4.27 4.78
C PRO A 375 -35.09 3.36 5.93
N ASP A 376 -34.12 2.79 6.63
CA ASP A 376 -34.29 1.96 7.83
C ASP A 376 -34.74 2.77 9.05
N VAL A 377 -34.44 4.07 9.10
CA VAL A 377 -34.98 4.99 10.10
C VAL A 377 -36.28 5.63 9.62
N VAL A 378 -37.31 5.59 10.48
CA VAL A 378 -38.59 6.25 10.23
C VAL A 378 -38.42 7.77 10.28
N ILE A 379 -38.76 8.42 9.17
CA ILE A 379 -38.74 9.88 9.02
C ILE A 379 -40.03 10.46 9.58
N ASN A 380 -39.91 11.45 10.45
CA ASN A 380 -41.01 12.14 11.08
C ASN A 380 -41.13 13.58 10.58
N LYS A 381 -42.34 14.12 10.68
CA LYS A 381 -42.57 15.56 10.51
C LYS A 381 -41.71 16.34 11.51
N GLY A 382 -41.02 17.37 11.03
CA GLY A 382 -40.10 18.18 11.84
C GLY A 382 -38.64 17.72 11.80
N ASP A 383 -38.35 16.52 11.28
CA ASP A 383 -36.96 16.10 11.06
C ASP A 383 -36.30 17.02 10.02
N VAL A 384 -35.03 17.36 10.22
CA VAL A 384 -34.21 18.06 9.22
C VAL A 384 -33.46 17.00 8.42
N VAL A 385 -33.58 17.05 7.10
CA VAL A 385 -33.07 15.99 6.23
C VAL A 385 -32.14 16.56 5.18
N THR A 386 -30.96 15.97 5.09
CA THR A 386 -30.00 16.23 4.02
C THR A 386 -30.24 15.21 2.91
N VAL A 387 -30.59 15.70 1.72
CA VAL A 387 -30.94 14.83 0.59
C VAL A 387 -30.15 15.20 -0.65
N LEU A 388 -29.92 14.23 -1.53
CA LEU A 388 -29.53 14.49 -2.90
C LEU A 388 -30.46 13.76 -3.84
N GLY A 389 -30.86 14.40 -4.91
CA GLY A 389 -31.68 13.78 -5.93
C GLY A 389 -31.43 14.32 -7.31
N THR A 390 -32.03 13.65 -8.28
CA THR A 390 -32.09 14.12 -9.66
C THR A 390 -33.37 14.91 -9.85
N VAL A 391 -33.26 16.15 -10.32
CA VAL A 391 -34.40 17.03 -10.54
C VAL A 391 -35.25 16.49 -11.68
N THR A 392 -36.51 16.22 -11.41
CA THR A 392 -37.50 15.82 -12.43
C THR A 392 -38.43 16.95 -12.81
N LYS A 393 -38.64 17.90 -11.90
CA LYS A 393 -39.40 19.13 -12.15
C LYS A 393 -38.84 20.30 -11.35
N ALA A 394 -38.87 21.49 -11.94
CA ALA A 394 -38.44 22.72 -11.32
C ALA A 394 -39.42 23.86 -11.63
N GLU A 395 -39.89 24.57 -10.60
CA GLU A 395 -40.75 25.75 -10.72
C GLU A 395 -40.21 26.90 -9.86
N LEU A 396 -40.19 28.11 -10.42
CA LEU A 396 -39.84 29.35 -9.72
C LEU A 396 -41.03 30.31 -9.78
N LYS A 397 -41.50 30.75 -8.62
CA LYS A 397 -42.52 31.79 -8.50
C LYS A 397 -41.97 32.97 -7.71
N THR A 398 -41.92 34.13 -8.35
CA THR A 398 -41.49 35.38 -7.72
C THR A 398 -42.67 36.35 -7.64
N THR A 399 -43.00 36.79 -6.43
CA THR A 399 -44.04 37.80 -6.18
C THR A 399 -43.39 39.04 -5.58
N LYS A 400 -43.70 40.23 -6.09
CA LYS A 400 -43.19 41.51 -5.57
C LYS A 400 -44.35 42.37 -5.08
N LYS A 401 -44.25 42.90 -3.86
CA LYS A 401 -45.21 43.85 -3.29
C LYS A 401 -44.46 44.91 -2.47
N GLY A 402 -44.25 46.09 -3.05
CA GLY A 402 -43.45 47.15 -2.42
C GLY A 402 -42.01 46.70 -2.15
N ASN A 403 -41.53 46.94 -0.92
CA ASN A 403 -40.18 46.56 -0.46
C ASN A 403 -40.08 45.09 -0.01
N LEU A 404 -41.10 44.28 -0.30
CA LEU A 404 -41.12 42.85 -0.03
C LEU A 404 -41.11 42.08 -1.36
N SER A 405 -40.18 41.14 -1.49
CA SER A 405 -40.25 40.10 -2.52
C SER A 405 -40.32 38.73 -1.90
N GLN A 406 -41.22 37.89 -2.40
CA GLN A 406 -41.31 36.48 -2.05
C GLN A 406 -40.84 35.64 -3.24
N VAL A 407 -39.84 34.81 -3.01
CA VAL A 407 -39.28 33.87 -4.00
C VAL A 407 -39.59 32.46 -3.50
N VAL A 408 -40.47 31.75 -4.22
CA VAL A 408 -40.83 30.36 -3.92
C VAL A 408 -40.25 29.46 -4.99
N ARG A 409 -39.42 28.51 -4.58
CA ARG A 409 -38.85 27.46 -5.42
C ARG A 409 -39.52 26.14 -5.10
N LYS A 410 -39.98 25.45 -6.13
CA LYS A 410 -40.51 24.09 -5.99
C LYS A 410 -39.70 23.15 -6.85
N LEU A 411 -39.24 22.06 -6.25
CA LEU A 411 -38.46 21.03 -6.92
C LEU A 411 -39.12 19.68 -6.67
N ASP A 412 -39.35 18.92 -7.74
CA ASP A 412 -39.61 17.49 -7.63
C ASP A 412 -38.30 16.77 -7.94
N VAL A 413 -37.91 15.84 -7.07
CA VAL A 413 -36.67 15.07 -7.17
C VAL A 413 -36.95 13.58 -7.04
N ASP A 414 -36.37 12.81 -7.95
CA ASP A 414 -36.34 11.34 -7.97
C ASP A 414 -34.90 10.83 -7.80
N ALA A 415 -34.75 9.51 -7.71
CA ALA A 415 -33.46 8.83 -7.49
C ALA A 415 -32.71 9.40 -6.27
N VAL A 416 -33.46 9.56 -5.17
CA VAL A 416 -33.00 10.36 -4.04
C VAL A 416 -32.21 9.52 -3.04
N HIS A 417 -31.18 10.13 -2.49
CA HIS A 417 -30.36 9.65 -1.40
C HIS A 417 -30.49 10.57 -0.19
N ILE A 418 -31.03 10.04 0.89
CA ILE A 418 -30.91 10.64 2.23
C ILE A 418 -29.49 10.40 2.75
N PHE A 419 -28.86 11.45 3.24
CA PHE A 419 -27.56 11.41 3.92
C PHE A 419 -27.76 11.40 5.42
N GLU A 420 -28.42 12.43 5.92
CA GLU A 420 -28.57 12.67 7.34
C GLU A 420 -30.03 12.95 7.65
N ILE A 421 -30.47 12.46 8.80
CA ILE A 421 -31.73 12.80 9.42
C ILE A 421 -31.40 13.32 10.81
N TRP A 422 -31.75 14.57 11.07
CA TRP A 422 -31.59 15.23 12.35
C TRP A 422 -32.95 15.41 13.01
N ARG A 423 -33.04 15.01 14.27
CA ARG A 423 -34.23 15.20 15.11
C ARG A 423 -33.80 15.87 16.40
N ASP A 424 -34.43 16.99 16.73
CA ASP A 424 -34.14 17.74 17.96
C ASP A 424 -32.63 18.01 18.17
N ARG A 425 -31.92 18.32 17.08
CA ARG A 425 -30.45 18.55 17.01
C ARG A 425 -29.58 17.31 17.25
N LEU A 426 -30.16 16.11 17.30
CA LEU A 426 -29.46 14.84 17.32
C LEU A 426 -29.51 14.19 15.93
N ILE A 427 -28.38 13.65 15.49
CA ILE A 427 -28.33 12.79 14.30
C ILE A 427 -29.01 11.47 14.67
N VAL A 428 -30.15 11.18 14.04
CA VAL A 428 -30.89 9.92 14.24
C VAL A 428 -30.64 8.92 13.12
N ALA A 429 -30.21 9.40 11.96
CA ALA A 429 -29.65 8.57 10.92
C ALA A 429 -28.52 9.34 10.26
N ASP A 430 -27.37 8.71 10.13
CA ASP A 430 -26.32 9.14 9.24
C ASP A 430 -25.96 7.94 8.40
N TYR A 431 -26.41 8.01 7.15
CA TYR A 431 -26.20 6.93 6.23
C TYR A 431 -24.77 6.90 5.71
N PHE A 432 -23.99 7.99 5.85
CA PHE A 432 -22.57 8.05 5.46
C PHE A 432 -21.80 9.28 6.00
N VAL A 433 -21.45 9.31 7.30
CA VAL A 433 -20.16 9.74 7.88
C VAL A 433 -19.86 8.91 9.13
N GLN A 434 -19.16 7.79 8.95
CA GLN A 434 -18.13 7.35 9.90
C GLN A 434 -16.95 6.86 9.11
#